data_AF-A0A1F9ZHE7-F1
#
_entry.id   AF-A0A1F9ZHE7-F1
#
_cell.length_a   1.000
_cell.length_b   1.000
_cell.length_c   1.000
_cell.angle_alpha   90.00
_cell.angle_beta   90.00
_cell.angle_gamma   90.00
#
_symmetry.space_group_name_H-M   'P 1'
#
loop_
_entity.id
_entity.type
_entity.pdbx_description
1 polymer ?
#
loop_
_entity_poly.entity_id
_entity_poly.type
_entity_poly.pdbx_seq_one_letter_code
_entity_poly.pdbx_strand_id
1 'polypeptide(L)'
;MTQRFRHDGGGLSSLYQILILLIAIAVSLGAFWVFYVQQPPASSTPHTAEPGDTATIEYVGTFEDTGRVFDTSRESVARDNVSYAKAVSFSWRANWQPFTFQVGSGSAIKGFDTGVRGMSVGQTKRIVVPPADGYGQLDMTKVFERPLVQEVPARVVMNGTAFTEKYGTRAVNGLIVIDPFWNWNATAAVTNDIVTVTNSPTIGQRVRPYDAWNAVVESIDDSANNGTGIVYVRHLLEPRDAGNVLGRDSGQAFIVSSVDPVKGVYVVNFNNEVVGRTLVFDVTLASLIRK
;
A
#
# COMPACT_ATOMS: atom_id res chain seq x y z
N MET A 1 -12.51 -103.50 57.72
CA MET A 1 -12.26 -102.98 56.36
C MET A 1 -12.36 -101.46 56.42
N THR A 2 -11.24 -100.77 56.50
CA THR A 2 -11.17 -99.30 56.71
C THR A 2 -10.69 -98.66 55.41
N GLN A 3 -11.55 -97.84 54.81
CA GLN A 3 -11.32 -97.17 53.53
C GLN A 3 -10.38 -95.97 53.76
N ARG A 4 -9.16 -96.03 53.21
CA ARG A 4 -8.22 -94.90 53.22
C ARG A 4 -8.67 -93.85 52.20
N PHE A 5 -9.01 -92.65 52.66
CA PHE A 5 -9.11 -91.48 51.79
C PHE A 5 -7.71 -91.05 51.34
N ARG A 6 -7.51 -91.00 50.02
CA ARG A 6 -6.37 -90.36 49.37
C ARG A 6 -6.52 -88.84 49.53
N HIS A 7 -5.50 -88.20 50.08
CA HIS A 7 -5.38 -86.75 50.12
C HIS A 7 -4.70 -86.34 48.80
N ASP A 8 -5.45 -85.71 47.89
CA ASP A 8 -4.91 -85.21 46.64
C ASP A 8 -4.06 -83.96 46.92
N GLY A 9 -2.80 -84.02 46.50
CA GLY A 9 -1.86 -82.92 46.61
C GLY A 9 -2.09 -81.84 45.54
N GLY A 10 -1.70 -80.61 45.87
CA GLY A 10 -1.40 -79.59 44.87
C GLY A 10 -2.27 -78.33 44.88
N GLY A 11 -2.83 -77.90 46.01
CA GLY A 11 -3.37 -76.54 46.13
C GLY A 11 -2.24 -75.53 46.34
N LEU A 12 -1.98 -74.63 45.37
CA LEU A 12 -1.20 -73.41 45.61
C LEU A 12 -1.76 -72.72 46.86
N SER A 13 -0.90 -72.38 47.84
CA SER A 13 -1.37 -71.82 49.11
C SER A 13 -2.18 -70.54 48.85
N SER A 14 -3.21 -70.30 49.67
CA SER A 14 -4.15 -69.19 49.51
C SER A 14 -3.47 -67.81 49.33
N LEU A 15 -2.28 -67.63 49.92
CA LEU A 15 -1.43 -66.45 49.76
C LEU A 15 -0.93 -66.23 48.32
N TYR A 16 -0.54 -67.30 47.60
CA TYR A 16 -0.07 -67.18 46.21
C TYR A 16 -1.20 -66.78 45.26
N GLN A 17 -2.44 -67.25 45.51
CA GLN A 17 -3.59 -66.86 44.70
C GLN A 17 -3.92 -65.37 44.85
N ILE A 18 -3.84 -64.84 46.08
CA ILE A 18 -4.02 -63.41 46.35
C ILE A 18 -2.92 -62.59 45.67
N LEU A 19 -1.67 -63.04 45.72
CA LEU A 19 -0.55 -62.35 45.08
C LEU A 19 -0.72 -62.30 43.55
N ILE A 20 -1.11 -63.42 42.92
CA ILE A 20 -1.36 -63.49 41.48
C ILE A 20 -2.51 -62.55 41.08
N LEU A 21 -3.59 -62.50 41.89
CA LEU A 21 -4.73 -61.61 41.63
C LEU A 21 -4.32 -60.14 41.73
N LEU A 22 -3.53 -59.76 42.73
CA LEU A 22 -3.04 -58.38 42.89
C LEU A 22 -2.14 -57.96 41.72
N ILE A 23 -1.27 -58.86 41.26
CA ILE A 23 -0.45 -58.60 40.07
C ILE A 23 -1.32 -58.43 38.83
N ALA A 24 -2.33 -59.29 38.63
CA ALA A 24 -3.24 -59.19 37.50
C ALA A 24 -4.05 -57.86 37.51
N ILE A 25 -4.49 -57.42 38.69
CA ILE A 25 -5.16 -56.12 38.86
C ILE A 25 -4.19 -54.98 38.57
N ALA A 26 -2.97 -55.02 39.09
CA ALA A 26 -1.96 -53.98 38.85
C ALA A 26 -1.59 -53.87 37.36
N VAL A 27 -1.45 -55.00 36.66
CA VAL A 27 -1.21 -55.04 35.20
C VAL A 27 -2.41 -54.49 34.45
N SER A 28 -3.63 -54.84 34.86
CA SER A 28 -4.86 -54.34 34.22
C SER A 28 -5.06 -52.84 34.44
N LEU A 29 -4.76 -52.33 35.64
CA LEU A 29 -4.80 -50.90 35.95
C LEU A 29 -3.70 -50.13 35.23
N GLY A 30 -2.49 -50.69 35.14
CA GLY A 30 -1.40 -50.13 34.35
C GLY A 30 -1.74 -50.06 32.87
N ALA A 31 -2.30 -51.15 32.31
CA ALA A 31 -2.77 -51.18 30.93
C ALA A 31 -3.92 -50.18 30.71
N PHE A 32 -4.89 -50.12 31.63
CA PHE A 32 -5.98 -49.15 31.56
C PHE A 32 -5.46 -47.71 31.58
N TRP A 33 -4.50 -47.41 32.45
CA TRP A 33 -3.92 -46.08 32.55
C TRP A 33 -3.15 -45.69 31.28
N VAL A 34 -2.37 -46.62 30.70
CA VAL A 34 -1.66 -46.40 29.43
C VAL A 34 -2.65 -46.25 28.26
N PHE A 35 -3.68 -47.09 28.17
CA PHE A 35 -4.58 -47.11 27.02
C PHE A 35 -5.70 -46.07 27.08
N TYR A 36 -6.16 -45.65 28.27
CA TYR A 36 -7.31 -44.76 28.41
C TYR A 36 -6.95 -43.38 29.00
N VAL A 37 -5.89 -43.28 29.80
CA VAL A 37 -5.51 -42.00 30.44
C VAL A 37 -4.38 -41.29 29.69
N GLN A 38 -3.45 -42.03 29.07
CA GLN A 38 -2.31 -41.47 28.35
C GLN A 38 -2.50 -41.27 26.85
N GLN A 39 -3.69 -41.49 26.27
CA GLN A 39 -3.88 -41.13 24.86
C GLN A 39 -3.64 -39.63 24.69
N PRO A 40 -2.63 -39.21 23.91
CA PRO A 40 -2.53 -37.81 23.53
C PRO A 40 -3.83 -37.44 22.81
N PRO A 41 -4.37 -36.23 23.03
CA PRO A 41 -5.53 -35.79 22.24
C PRO A 41 -5.20 -35.98 20.75
N ALA A 42 -6.16 -36.54 20.00
CA ALA A 42 -6.01 -36.74 18.57
C ALA A 42 -5.48 -35.46 17.94
N SER A 43 -4.34 -35.54 17.24
CA SER A 43 -3.78 -34.40 16.52
C SER A 43 -4.81 -33.92 15.52
N SER A 44 -5.52 -32.84 15.85
CA SER A 44 -6.37 -32.16 14.88
C SER A 44 -5.45 -31.71 13.76
N THR A 45 -5.73 -32.13 12.53
CA THR A 45 -5.10 -31.56 11.34
C THR A 45 -5.18 -30.04 11.48
N PRO A 46 -4.07 -29.29 11.41
CA PRO A 46 -4.10 -27.86 11.63
C PRO A 46 -5.13 -27.25 10.69
N HIS A 47 -6.08 -26.51 11.26
CA HIS A 47 -7.10 -25.83 10.47
C HIS A 47 -6.42 -24.77 9.61
N THR A 48 -6.27 -25.05 8.32
CA THR A 48 -5.63 -24.17 7.35
C THR A 48 -6.67 -23.43 6.52
N ALA A 49 -6.33 -22.22 6.11
CA ALA A 49 -7.19 -21.37 5.30
C ALA A 49 -7.51 -22.00 3.94
N GLU A 50 -8.79 -22.26 3.68
CA GLU A 50 -9.33 -22.81 2.43
C GLU A 50 -10.37 -21.87 1.83
N PRO A 51 -10.64 -21.95 0.51
CA PRO A 51 -11.70 -21.17 -0.11
C PRO A 51 -13.04 -21.36 0.60
N GLY A 52 -13.70 -20.25 0.95
CA GLY A 52 -14.96 -20.23 1.70
C GLY A 52 -14.80 -19.88 3.18
N ASP A 53 -13.64 -20.12 3.78
CA ASP A 53 -13.35 -19.74 5.16
C ASP A 53 -13.31 -18.20 5.32
N THR A 54 -13.70 -17.71 6.50
CA THR A 54 -13.52 -16.30 6.87
C THR A 54 -12.21 -16.14 7.62
N ALA A 55 -11.25 -15.45 7.01
CA ALA A 55 -9.93 -15.19 7.57
C ALA A 55 -9.84 -13.76 8.08
N THR A 56 -9.30 -13.60 9.28
CA THR A 56 -8.90 -12.29 9.83
C THR A 56 -7.40 -12.25 9.92
N ILE A 57 -6.79 -11.23 9.31
CA ILE A 57 -5.34 -11.14 9.13
C ILE A 57 -4.79 -9.78 9.55
N GLU A 58 -3.60 -9.81 10.12
CA GLU A 58 -2.74 -8.65 10.26
C GLU A 58 -1.77 -8.61 9.07
N TYR A 59 -1.53 -7.44 8.50
CA TYR A 59 -0.65 -7.31 7.33
C TYR A 59 0.14 -6.00 7.32
N VAL A 60 1.30 -6.05 6.66
CA VAL A 60 2.07 -4.88 6.22
C VAL A 60 2.33 -5.03 4.73
N GLY A 61 1.82 -4.11 3.92
CA GLY A 61 2.04 -4.05 2.48
C GLY A 61 3.15 -3.07 2.12
N THR A 62 4.18 -3.56 1.43
CA THR A 62 5.34 -2.78 0.97
C THR A 62 5.55 -2.94 -0.53
N PHE A 63 6.20 -1.95 -1.16
CA PHE A 63 6.69 -2.12 -2.52
C PHE A 63 8.02 -2.88 -2.53
N GLU A 64 8.17 -3.83 -3.44
CA GLU A 64 9.39 -4.67 -3.54
C GLU A 64 10.65 -3.83 -3.82
N ASP A 65 10.52 -2.82 -4.67
CA ASP A 65 11.63 -1.98 -5.17
C ASP A 65 12.18 -0.98 -4.14
N THR A 66 11.31 -0.47 -3.25
CA THR A 66 11.63 0.64 -2.34
C THR A 66 11.48 0.28 -0.87
N GLY A 67 10.79 -0.83 -0.55
CA GLY A 67 10.46 -1.25 0.81
C GLY A 67 9.46 -0.33 1.52
N ARG A 68 8.94 0.70 0.86
CA ARG A 68 8.02 1.67 1.47
C ARG A 68 6.66 1.03 1.71
N VAL A 69 6.09 1.30 2.88
CA VAL A 69 4.76 0.81 3.26
C VAL A 69 3.70 1.65 2.55
N PHE A 70 2.87 1.00 1.74
CA PHE A 70 1.72 1.62 1.08
C PHE A 70 0.40 1.36 1.83
N ASP A 71 0.32 0.27 2.60
CA ASP A 71 -0.83 -0.03 3.44
C ASP A 71 -0.46 -0.96 4.62
N THR A 72 -1.22 -0.92 5.70
CA THR A 72 -1.02 -1.79 6.87
C THR A 72 -2.28 -1.86 7.72
N SER A 73 -2.54 -2.99 8.37
CA SER A 73 -3.53 -3.08 9.46
C SER A 73 -2.95 -2.70 10.83
N ARG A 74 -1.63 -2.66 10.96
CA ARG A 74 -0.93 -2.50 12.24
C ARG A 74 -0.65 -1.04 12.54
N GLU A 75 -1.26 -0.53 13.61
CA GLU A 75 -1.07 0.86 14.07
C GLU A 75 0.39 1.17 14.39
N SER A 76 1.11 0.25 15.04
CA SER A 76 2.52 0.44 15.38
C SER A 76 3.38 0.67 14.13
N VAL A 77 3.11 -0.06 13.06
CA VAL A 77 3.78 0.11 11.76
C VAL A 77 3.34 1.42 11.11
N ALA A 78 2.06 1.77 11.17
CA ALA A 78 1.57 3.02 10.61
C ALA A 78 2.27 4.24 11.24
N ARG A 79 2.36 4.27 12.58
CA ARG A 79 2.93 5.38 13.35
C ARG A 79 4.46 5.47 13.33
N ASP A 80 5.15 4.37 13.05
CA ASP A 80 6.60 4.35 12.93
C ASP A 80 7.04 4.68 11.49
N ASN A 81 7.43 5.92 11.24
CA ASN A 81 7.99 6.33 9.94
C ASN A 81 9.52 6.20 9.87
N VAL A 82 10.19 5.85 10.97
CA VAL A 82 11.64 5.68 11.03
C VAL A 82 12.00 4.29 10.50
N SER A 83 11.35 3.25 11.03
CA SER A 83 11.60 1.87 10.61
C SER A 83 10.79 1.50 9.36
N TYR A 84 9.62 2.14 9.17
CA TYR A 84 8.71 1.85 8.07
C TYR A 84 8.39 3.13 7.29
N ALA A 85 9.28 3.53 6.40
CA ALA A 85 9.05 4.67 5.53
C ALA A 85 7.74 4.50 4.75
N LYS A 86 6.84 5.49 4.83
CA LYS A 86 5.55 5.45 4.12
C LYS A 86 5.69 5.87 2.67
N ALA A 87 5.00 5.16 1.78
CA ALA A 87 4.81 5.56 0.40
C ALA A 87 3.94 6.83 0.31
N VAL A 88 4.00 7.53 -0.80
CA VAL A 88 3.17 8.75 -0.97
C VAL A 88 1.69 8.40 -1.10
N SER A 89 1.36 7.19 -1.56
CA SER A 89 0.00 6.65 -1.57
C SER A 89 -0.48 6.15 -0.20
N PHE A 90 0.35 6.17 0.84
CA PHE A 90 -0.04 5.67 2.16
C PHE A 90 -1.19 6.51 2.74
N SER A 91 -2.29 5.85 3.07
CA SER A 91 -3.49 6.50 3.57
C SER A 91 -3.63 6.32 5.08
N TRP A 92 -3.69 7.43 5.81
CA TRP A 92 -3.93 7.42 7.26
C TRP A 92 -5.39 7.08 7.58
N ARG A 93 -5.58 6.20 8.56
CA ARG A 93 -6.90 5.75 9.03
C ARG A 93 -7.08 6.13 10.49
N ALA A 94 -8.32 6.43 10.88
CA ALA A 94 -8.66 6.71 12.28
C ALA A 94 -8.59 5.44 13.15
N ASN A 95 -8.99 4.30 12.57
CA ASN A 95 -9.00 3.01 13.25
C ASN A 95 -8.15 2.01 12.47
N TRP A 96 -7.24 1.35 13.18
CA TRP A 96 -6.40 0.27 12.67
C TRP A 96 -6.96 -1.04 13.18
N GLN A 97 -7.40 -1.91 12.27
CA GLN A 97 -8.01 -3.19 12.59
C GLN A 97 -7.49 -4.25 11.61
N PRO A 98 -7.39 -5.50 12.04
CA PRO A 98 -7.16 -6.63 11.14
C PRO A 98 -8.11 -6.61 9.95
N PHE A 99 -7.63 -7.06 8.80
CA PHE A 99 -8.47 -7.20 7.62
C PHE A 99 -9.18 -8.55 7.65
N THR A 100 -10.51 -8.53 7.59
CA THR A 100 -11.34 -9.73 7.56
C THR A 100 -11.95 -9.90 6.18
N PHE A 101 -11.75 -11.07 5.57
CA PHE A 101 -12.29 -11.37 4.25
C PHE A 101 -12.60 -12.87 4.11
N GLN A 102 -13.43 -13.21 3.14
CA GLN A 102 -13.67 -14.60 2.78
C GLN A 102 -12.61 -15.06 1.78
N VAL A 103 -11.90 -16.14 2.10
CA VAL A 103 -10.84 -16.67 1.23
C VAL A 103 -11.47 -17.18 -0.06
N GLY A 104 -10.91 -16.79 -1.21
CA GLY A 104 -11.39 -17.19 -2.53
C GLY A 104 -12.62 -16.46 -3.04
N SER A 105 -13.15 -15.46 -2.31
CA SER A 105 -14.32 -14.68 -2.76
C SER A 105 -13.99 -13.61 -3.81
N GLY A 106 -12.71 -13.26 -3.97
CA GLY A 106 -12.27 -12.10 -4.75
C GLY A 106 -12.36 -10.76 -4.00
N SER A 107 -12.56 -10.78 -2.68
CA SER A 107 -12.54 -9.56 -1.85
C SER A 107 -11.14 -8.97 -1.64
N ALA A 108 -10.08 -9.74 -1.88
CA ALA A 108 -8.70 -9.31 -1.87
C ALA A 108 -8.09 -9.45 -3.27
N ILE A 109 -6.98 -8.74 -3.55
CA ILE A 109 -6.24 -8.92 -4.80
C ILE A 109 -5.80 -10.38 -4.96
N LYS A 110 -5.78 -10.88 -6.19
CA LYS A 110 -5.64 -12.31 -6.51
C LYS A 110 -4.43 -12.98 -5.85
N GLY A 111 -3.26 -12.34 -5.92
CA GLY A 111 -2.02 -12.86 -5.35
C GLY A 111 -2.05 -12.90 -3.82
N PHE A 112 -2.70 -11.92 -3.20
CA PHE A 112 -2.90 -11.88 -1.75
C PHE A 112 -3.80 -13.03 -1.28
N ASP A 113 -4.98 -13.18 -1.91
CA ASP A 113 -5.95 -14.24 -1.61
C ASP A 113 -5.29 -15.63 -1.75
N THR A 114 -4.61 -15.86 -2.88
CA THR A 114 -3.90 -17.12 -3.15
C THR A 114 -2.79 -17.35 -2.13
N GLY A 115 -2.07 -16.29 -1.73
CA GLY A 115 -0.97 -16.38 -0.78
C GLY A 115 -1.40 -16.79 0.64
N VAL A 116 -2.62 -16.42 1.06
CA VAL A 116 -3.16 -16.78 2.40
C VAL A 116 -3.61 -18.24 2.48
N ARG A 117 -3.94 -18.89 1.35
CA ARG A 117 -4.39 -20.28 1.35
C ARG A 117 -3.32 -21.21 1.94
N GLY A 118 -3.79 -22.19 2.71
CA GLY A 118 -2.93 -23.14 3.42
C GLY A 118 -2.29 -22.58 4.69
N MET A 119 -2.51 -21.29 5.05
CA MET A 119 -2.00 -20.75 6.30
C MET A 119 -2.79 -21.27 7.51
N SER A 120 -2.09 -21.60 8.59
CA SER A 120 -2.70 -21.90 9.90
C SER A 120 -2.81 -20.64 10.75
N VAL A 121 -3.77 -20.60 11.68
CA VAL A 121 -3.89 -19.50 12.66
C VAL A 121 -2.58 -19.35 13.44
N GLY A 122 -2.10 -18.11 13.60
CA GLY A 122 -0.83 -17.76 14.20
C GLY A 122 0.36 -17.78 13.23
N GLN A 123 0.22 -18.34 12.03
CA GLN A 123 1.30 -18.37 11.05
C GLN A 123 1.54 -16.99 10.44
N THR A 124 2.81 -16.61 10.32
CA THR A 124 3.25 -15.48 9.50
C THR A 124 3.83 -15.97 8.18
N LYS A 125 3.49 -15.30 7.09
CA LYS A 125 3.96 -15.62 5.73
C LYS A 125 4.24 -14.34 4.97
N ARG A 126 5.34 -14.34 4.20
CA ARG A 126 5.66 -13.31 3.23
C ARG A 126 5.08 -13.69 1.87
N ILE A 127 4.25 -12.83 1.30
CA ILE A 127 3.56 -13.04 0.03
C ILE A 127 4.04 -11.99 -0.96
N VAL A 128 4.62 -12.43 -2.09
CA VAL A 128 5.04 -11.56 -3.18
C VAL A 128 3.97 -11.61 -4.27
N VAL A 129 3.46 -10.45 -4.67
CA VAL A 129 2.36 -10.29 -5.62
C VAL A 129 2.86 -9.49 -6.82
N PRO A 130 3.14 -10.12 -7.96
CA PRO A 130 3.50 -9.41 -9.18
C PRO A 130 2.31 -8.56 -9.69
N PRO A 131 2.54 -7.54 -10.54
CA PRO A 131 1.49 -6.64 -11.00
C PRO A 131 0.26 -7.36 -11.58
N ALA A 132 0.47 -8.44 -12.34
CA ALA A 132 -0.59 -9.23 -12.96
C ALA A 132 -1.55 -9.92 -11.96
N ASP A 133 -1.08 -10.20 -10.75
CA ASP A 133 -1.91 -10.77 -9.66
C ASP A 133 -2.30 -9.72 -8.60
N GLY A 134 -1.86 -8.47 -8.79
CA GLY A 134 -2.16 -7.32 -7.95
C GLY A 134 -3.14 -6.35 -8.62
N TYR A 135 -2.68 -5.12 -8.85
CA TYR A 135 -3.49 -4.04 -9.42
C TYR A 135 -3.34 -3.87 -10.94
N GLY A 136 -2.73 -4.84 -11.62
CA GLY A 136 -2.54 -4.84 -13.07
C GLY A 136 -1.27 -4.12 -13.52
N GLN A 137 -1.10 -4.10 -14.85
CA GLN A 137 0.05 -3.47 -15.51
C GLN A 137 -0.07 -1.95 -15.49
N LEU A 138 1.08 -1.28 -15.56
CA LEU A 138 1.15 0.17 -15.67
C LEU A 138 0.48 0.65 -16.95
N ASP A 139 -0.47 1.58 -16.82
CA ASP A 139 -1.06 2.25 -17.97
C ASP A 139 -0.14 3.39 -18.42
N MET A 140 0.60 3.15 -19.52
CA MET A 140 1.53 4.12 -20.09
C MET A 140 0.86 5.38 -20.63
N THR A 141 -0.46 5.35 -20.91
CA THR A 141 -1.20 6.54 -21.36
C THR A 141 -1.39 7.57 -20.25
N LYS A 142 -1.09 7.20 -19.00
CA LYS A 142 -1.14 8.05 -17.80
C LYS A 142 0.23 8.51 -17.32
N VAL A 143 1.27 8.28 -18.11
CA VAL A 143 2.66 8.61 -17.78
C VAL A 143 3.14 9.67 -18.75
N PHE A 144 3.51 10.84 -18.23
CA PHE A 144 3.90 11.99 -19.04
C PHE A 144 5.26 12.51 -18.62
N GLU A 145 6.16 12.65 -19.58
CA GLU A 145 7.43 13.34 -19.41
C GLU A 145 7.20 14.85 -19.54
N ARG A 146 7.82 15.63 -18.64
CA ARG A 146 7.75 17.09 -18.59
C ARG A 146 9.15 17.67 -18.41
N PRO A 147 9.43 18.85 -18.98
CA PRO A 147 10.76 19.45 -18.88
C PRO A 147 11.00 20.03 -17.48
N LEU A 148 12.23 19.89 -16.98
CA LEU A 148 12.67 20.54 -15.73
C LEU A 148 12.79 22.05 -15.87
N VAL A 149 12.92 22.57 -17.09
CA VAL A 149 12.82 23.99 -17.42
C VAL A 149 11.58 24.16 -18.30
N GLN A 150 10.51 24.69 -17.72
CA GLN A 150 9.24 24.89 -18.39
C GLN A 150 9.21 26.27 -19.05
N GLU A 151 8.84 26.31 -20.33
CA GLU A 151 8.53 27.54 -21.04
C GLU A 151 7.08 27.95 -20.74
N VAL A 152 6.91 29.15 -20.21
CA VAL A 152 5.61 29.75 -19.94
C VAL A 152 5.48 31.01 -20.80
N PRO A 153 4.44 31.16 -21.63
CA PRO A 153 4.29 32.36 -22.44
C PRO A 153 4.26 33.62 -21.55
N ALA A 154 5.10 34.60 -21.87
CA ALA A 154 5.05 35.89 -21.17
C ALA A 154 3.75 36.63 -21.51
N ARG A 155 3.19 36.43 -22.70
CA ARG A 155 1.90 36.97 -23.12
C ARG A 155 0.95 35.86 -23.57
N VAL A 156 -0.27 35.90 -23.05
CA VAL A 156 -1.34 34.97 -23.39
C VAL A 156 -2.54 35.76 -23.91
N VAL A 157 -3.02 35.38 -25.09
CA VAL A 157 -4.21 35.97 -25.70
C VAL A 157 -5.42 35.08 -25.43
N MET A 158 -6.49 35.66 -24.91
CA MET A 158 -7.75 34.97 -24.63
C MET A 158 -8.94 35.91 -24.84
N ASN A 159 -10.16 35.38 -24.84
CA ASN A 159 -11.37 36.20 -24.87
C ASN A 159 -11.78 36.61 -23.44
N GLY A 160 -12.71 37.57 -23.34
CA GLY A 160 -13.20 38.07 -22.04
C GLY A 160 -13.85 37.01 -21.15
N THR A 161 -14.50 36.00 -21.74
CA THR A 161 -15.12 34.88 -21.00
C THR A 161 -14.06 34.01 -20.34
N ALA A 162 -13.08 33.53 -21.11
CA ALA A 162 -11.97 32.72 -20.61
C ALA A 162 -11.13 33.46 -19.57
N PHE A 163 -10.95 34.77 -19.73
CA PHE A 163 -10.32 35.60 -18.70
C PHE A 163 -11.12 35.58 -17.40
N THR A 164 -12.44 35.78 -17.49
CA THR A 164 -13.31 35.80 -16.31
C THR A 164 -13.35 34.44 -15.61
N GLU A 165 -13.37 33.34 -16.37
CA GLU A 165 -13.28 31.98 -15.83
C GLU A 165 -11.93 31.73 -15.13
N LYS A 166 -10.81 32.15 -15.73
CA LYS A 166 -9.47 31.93 -15.17
C LYS A 166 -9.19 32.79 -13.93
N TYR A 167 -9.57 34.07 -13.96
CA TYR A 167 -9.17 35.06 -12.94
C TYR A 167 -10.32 35.45 -12.00
N GLY A 168 -11.53 34.95 -12.21
CA GLY A 168 -12.70 35.23 -11.36
C GLY A 168 -13.21 36.67 -11.42
N THR A 169 -12.75 37.46 -12.40
CA THR A 169 -13.11 38.88 -12.55
C THR A 169 -13.14 39.29 -14.01
N ARG A 170 -13.93 40.32 -14.34
CA ARG A 170 -14.01 40.84 -15.71
C ARG A 170 -12.73 41.58 -16.09
N ALA A 171 -12.25 41.36 -17.31
CA ALA A 171 -11.07 42.05 -17.82
C ALA A 171 -11.31 43.57 -17.96
N VAL A 172 -10.36 44.35 -17.46
CA VAL A 172 -10.27 45.81 -17.66
C VAL A 172 -8.84 46.13 -18.10
N ASN A 173 -8.69 47.09 -19.01
CA ASN A 173 -7.36 47.49 -19.49
C ASN A 173 -6.50 48.04 -18.33
N GLY A 174 -5.31 47.49 -18.14
CA GLY A 174 -4.40 47.82 -17.04
C GLY A 174 -4.68 47.07 -15.73
N LEU A 175 -5.67 46.17 -15.69
CA LEU A 175 -5.98 45.39 -14.49
C LEU A 175 -4.81 44.45 -14.15
N ILE A 176 -4.35 44.50 -12.90
CA ILE A 176 -3.39 43.52 -12.35
C ILE A 176 -4.17 42.37 -11.73
N VAL A 177 -3.84 41.15 -12.15
CA VAL A 177 -4.36 39.89 -11.61
C VAL A 177 -3.20 39.00 -11.15
N ILE A 178 -3.51 37.99 -10.36
CA ILE A 178 -2.55 36.97 -9.95
C ILE A 178 -2.81 35.73 -10.80
N ASP A 179 -1.76 35.17 -11.42
CA ASP A 179 -1.91 33.90 -12.13
C ASP A 179 -2.29 32.78 -11.13
N PRO A 180 -3.42 32.09 -11.33
CA PRO A 180 -3.95 31.16 -10.34
C PRO A 180 -3.09 29.90 -10.17
N PHE A 181 -2.22 29.58 -11.14
CA PHE A 181 -1.34 28.43 -11.06
C PHE A 181 0.06 28.82 -10.57
N TRP A 182 0.64 29.89 -11.12
CA TRP A 182 2.00 30.31 -10.80
C TRP A 182 2.12 31.28 -9.62
N ASN A 183 1.01 31.89 -9.23
CA ASN A 183 0.93 32.85 -8.13
C ASN A 183 1.87 34.06 -8.29
N TRP A 184 2.05 34.55 -9.52
CA TRP A 184 2.73 35.81 -9.83
C TRP A 184 1.77 36.85 -10.38
N ASN A 185 2.20 38.11 -10.44
CA ASN A 185 1.41 39.18 -11.02
C ASN A 185 1.37 39.07 -12.55
N ALA A 186 0.23 39.41 -13.12
CA ALA A 186 0.03 39.58 -14.55
C ALA A 186 -0.86 40.79 -14.83
N THR A 187 -0.69 41.44 -15.98
CA THR A 187 -1.47 42.62 -16.38
C THR A 187 -2.32 42.33 -17.60
N ALA A 188 -3.61 42.67 -17.55
CA ALA A 188 -4.55 42.52 -18.66
C ALA A 188 -4.60 43.78 -19.52
N ALA A 189 -4.48 43.63 -20.83
CA ALA A 189 -4.78 44.65 -21.83
C ALA A 189 -6.00 44.20 -22.65
N VAL A 190 -6.95 45.10 -22.90
CA VAL A 190 -8.22 44.76 -23.56
C VAL A 190 -8.39 45.56 -24.84
N THR A 191 -8.68 44.89 -25.96
CA THR A 191 -8.94 45.52 -27.26
C THR A 191 -9.97 44.72 -28.03
N ASN A 192 -11.13 45.31 -28.35
CA ASN A 192 -12.21 44.68 -29.14
C ASN A 192 -12.51 43.23 -28.70
N ASP A 193 -12.78 43.04 -27.40
CA ASP A 193 -13.06 41.75 -26.72
C ASP A 193 -11.92 40.72 -26.63
N ILE A 194 -10.75 41.06 -27.17
CA ILE A 194 -9.52 40.30 -26.96
C ILE A 194 -8.82 40.81 -25.70
N VAL A 195 -8.46 39.89 -24.82
CA VAL A 195 -7.70 40.14 -23.61
C VAL A 195 -6.30 39.56 -23.78
N THR A 196 -5.29 40.43 -23.75
CA THR A 196 -3.89 40.02 -23.70
C THR A 196 -3.41 40.11 -22.26
N VAL A 197 -3.08 38.97 -21.67
CA VAL A 197 -2.51 38.89 -20.32
C VAL A 197 -1.00 38.82 -20.42
N THR A 198 -0.29 39.76 -19.81
CA THR A 198 1.17 39.78 -19.73
C THR A 198 1.59 39.33 -18.34
N ASN A 199 2.23 38.16 -18.24
CA ASN A 199 2.84 37.65 -17.01
C ASN A 199 4.08 38.48 -16.68
N SER A 200 4.17 38.94 -15.43
CA SER A 200 5.25 39.81 -14.94
C SER A 200 5.91 39.26 -13.66
N PRO A 201 6.45 38.04 -13.67
CA PRO A 201 7.21 37.52 -12.54
C PRO A 201 8.57 38.21 -12.39
N THR A 202 9.19 38.03 -11.23
CA THR A 202 10.57 38.48 -10.98
C THR A 202 11.55 37.33 -11.18
N ILE A 203 12.70 37.56 -11.81
CA ILE A 203 13.78 36.56 -11.89
C ILE A 203 14.23 36.19 -10.48
N GLY A 204 14.36 34.89 -10.21
CA GLY A 204 14.64 34.34 -8.87
C GLY A 204 13.41 34.20 -7.98
N GLN A 205 12.22 34.64 -8.42
CA GLN A 205 10.97 34.42 -7.67
C GLN A 205 10.71 32.92 -7.52
N ARG A 206 10.44 32.49 -6.29
CA ARG A 206 10.00 31.13 -5.99
C ARG A 206 8.51 30.99 -6.27
N VAL A 207 8.17 29.92 -6.99
CA VAL A 207 6.79 29.53 -7.27
C VAL A 207 6.58 28.07 -6.86
N ARG A 208 5.33 27.64 -6.72
CA ARG A 208 5.00 26.32 -6.20
C ARG A 208 3.99 25.60 -7.11
N PRO A 209 4.42 25.06 -8.27
CA PRO A 209 3.53 24.40 -9.21
C PRO A 209 2.77 23.24 -8.54
N TYR A 210 1.47 23.14 -8.83
CA TYR A 210 0.55 22.13 -8.28
C TYR A 210 0.50 22.08 -6.74
N ASP A 211 0.96 23.14 -6.06
CA ASP A 211 1.20 23.18 -4.62
C ASP A 211 2.12 22.06 -4.08
N ALA A 212 2.91 21.43 -4.95
CA ALA A 212 3.56 20.16 -4.67
C ALA A 212 5.07 20.29 -4.42
N TRP A 213 5.79 21.07 -5.24
CA TRP A 213 7.24 21.27 -5.09
C TRP A 213 7.62 22.72 -5.40
N ASN A 214 8.87 23.10 -5.09
CA ASN A 214 9.36 24.44 -5.37
C ASN A 214 9.91 24.53 -6.80
N ALA A 215 9.66 25.66 -7.45
CA ALA A 215 10.29 26.04 -8.70
C ALA A 215 10.76 27.50 -8.60
N VAL A 216 11.59 27.92 -9.55
CA VAL A 216 12.13 29.28 -9.61
C VAL A 216 12.01 29.84 -11.02
N VAL A 217 11.68 31.13 -11.12
CA VAL A 217 11.76 31.86 -12.38
C VAL A 217 13.24 32.04 -12.71
N GLU A 218 13.73 31.31 -13.70
CA GLU A 218 15.14 31.25 -14.05
C GLU A 218 15.55 32.44 -14.93
N SER A 219 14.77 32.73 -15.95
CA SER A 219 15.01 33.83 -16.88
C SER A 219 13.72 34.26 -17.57
N ILE A 220 13.73 35.46 -18.16
CA ILE A 220 12.64 36.00 -18.96
C ILE A 220 13.26 36.50 -20.26
N ASP A 221 12.75 36.03 -21.39
CA ASP A 221 13.11 36.49 -22.72
C ASP A 221 11.90 37.14 -23.37
N ASP A 222 11.83 38.47 -23.32
CA ASP A 222 10.73 39.24 -23.90
C ASP A 222 10.71 39.21 -25.44
N SER A 223 11.83 38.83 -26.08
CA SER A 223 11.99 38.83 -27.54
C SER A 223 11.58 37.51 -28.20
N ALA A 224 11.53 36.42 -27.43
CA ALA A 224 11.16 35.09 -27.89
C ALA A 224 9.76 35.05 -28.54
N ASN A 225 9.53 34.05 -29.40
CA ASN A 225 8.24 33.83 -30.09
C ASN A 225 7.69 35.08 -30.78
N ASN A 226 8.52 35.70 -31.62
CA ASN A 226 8.18 36.92 -32.37
C ASN A 226 7.70 38.07 -31.47
N GLY A 227 8.34 38.25 -30.30
CA GLY A 227 7.99 39.30 -29.34
C GLY A 227 6.83 38.96 -28.40
N THR A 228 6.29 37.74 -28.43
CA THR A 228 5.31 37.27 -27.43
C THR A 228 5.98 37.11 -26.06
N GLY A 229 7.26 36.71 -26.06
CA GLY A 229 8.10 36.51 -24.89
C GLY A 229 7.86 35.17 -24.18
N ILE A 230 8.88 34.68 -23.49
CA ILE A 230 8.86 33.45 -22.69
C ILE A 230 9.41 33.73 -21.30
N VAL A 231 8.75 33.19 -20.28
CA VAL A 231 9.27 33.05 -18.92
C VAL A 231 9.75 31.60 -18.78
N TYR A 232 11.02 31.41 -18.44
CA TYR A 232 11.58 30.08 -18.17
C TYR A 232 11.49 29.80 -16.67
N VAL A 233 10.79 28.73 -16.30
CA VAL A 233 10.61 28.30 -14.91
C VAL A 233 11.34 26.99 -14.69
N ARG A 234 12.32 26.99 -13.79
CA ARG A 234 13.06 25.79 -13.39
C ARG A 234 12.38 25.09 -12.21
N HIS A 235 11.96 23.86 -12.43
CA HIS A 235 11.47 22.97 -11.40
C HIS A 235 12.65 22.48 -10.55
N LEU A 236 12.64 22.74 -9.24
CA LEU A 236 13.70 22.34 -8.31
C LEU A 236 13.47 20.90 -7.82
N LEU A 237 13.23 19.99 -8.76
CA LEU A 237 13.09 18.57 -8.52
C LEU A 237 14.45 17.89 -8.68
N GLU A 238 14.75 16.96 -7.78
CA GLU A 238 15.94 16.12 -7.77
C GLU A 238 15.56 14.63 -7.85
N PRO A 239 16.48 13.72 -8.22
CA PRO A 239 16.21 12.28 -8.25
C PRO A 239 15.62 11.72 -6.95
N ARG A 240 16.00 12.29 -5.79
CA ARG A 240 15.46 11.89 -4.48
C ARG A 240 13.98 12.23 -4.28
N ASP A 241 13.43 13.14 -5.08
CA ASP A 241 12.01 13.55 -5.00
C ASP A 241 11.09 12.57 -5.73
N ALA A 242 11.66 11.69 -6.56
CA ALA A 242 10.92 10.62 -7.23
C ALA A 242 10.23 9.69 -6.20
N GLY A 243 8.93 9.48 -6.38
CA GLY A 243 8.08 8.73 -5.46
C GLY A 243 7.78 9.46 -4.14
N ASN A 244 8.25 10.69 -3.95
CA ASN A 244 8.05 11.48 -2.72
C ASN A 244 7.13 12.69 -2.93
N VAL A 245 6.87 13.06 -4.17
CA VAL A 245 6.07 14.25 -4.51
C VAL A 245 4.73 13.83 -5.09
N LEU A 246 3.66 14.31 -4.46
CA LEU A 246 2.28 14.18 -4.91
C LEU A 246 1.79 15.55 -5.39
N GLY A 247 1.32 15.61 -6.63
CA GLY A 247 0.65 16.78 -7.20
C GLY A 247 -0.79 16.49 -7.59
N ARG A 248 -1.53 17.55 -7.92
CA ARG A 248 -2.88 17.45 -8.46
C ARG A 248 -3.01 18.34 -9.69
N ASP A 249 -3.47 17.75 -10.80
CA ASP A 249 -3.72 18.45 -12.06
C ASP A 249 -5.20 18.27 -12.43
N SER A 250 -5.95 19.37 -12.55
CA SER A 250 -7.41 19.35 -12.78
C SER A 250 -8.19 18.39 -11.87
N GLY A 251 -7.79 18.29 -10.60
CA GLY A 251 -8.41 17.39 -9.61
C GLY A 251 -7.87 15.96 -9.59
N GLN A 252 -7.16 15.53 -10.63
CA GLN A 252 -6.52 14.20 -10.70
C GLN A 252 -5.16 14.23 -9.99
N ALA A 253 -4.95 13.29 -9.08
CA ALA A 253 -3.67 13.16 -8.38
C ALA A 253 -2.63 12.47 -9.29
N PHE A 254 -1.38 12.89 -9.17
CA PHE A 254 -0.23 12.25 -9.81
C PHE A 254 0.97 12.23 -8.88
N ILE A 255 1.91 11.34 -9.18
CA ILE A 255 3.19 11.23 -8.47
C ILE A 255 4.30 11.62 -9.44
N VAL A 256 5.31 12.36 -8.96
CA VAL A 256 6.56 12.48 -9.71
C VAL A 256 7.30 11.15 -9.60
N SER A 257 7.27 10.33 -10.65
CA SER A 257 7.79 8.95 -10.60
C SER A 257 9.26 8.84 -10.94
N SER A 258 9.82 9.82 -11.66
CA SER A 258 11.25 9.92 -11.91
C SER A 258 11.67 11.36 -12.19
N VAL A 259 12.94 11.65 -11.95
CA VAL A 259 13.59 12.93 -12.29
C VAL A 259 14.95 12.59 -12.89
N ASP A 260 15.19 13.03 -14.12
CA ASP A 260 16.43 12.84 -14.86
C ASP A 260 17.04 14.21 -15.18
N PRO A 261 17.96 14.70 -14.34
CA PRO A 261 18.63 15.99 -14.56
C PRO A 261 19.51 16.01 -15.81
N VAL A 262 19.97 14.84 -16.29
CA VAL A 262 20.83 14.75 -17.49
C VAL A 262 20.02 14.96 -18.74
N LYS A 263 18.82 14.36 -18.81
CA LYS A 263 17.85 14.63 -19.88
C LYS A 263 17.10 15.95 -19.71
N GLY A 264 17.13 16.53 -18.51
CA GLY A 264 16.42 17.76 -18.21
C GLY A 264 14.92 17.55 -18.08
N VAL A 265 14.47 16.38 -17.62
CA VAL A 265 13.05 16.02 -17.56
C VAL A 265 12.67 15.38 -16.22
N TYR A 266 11.38 15.42 -15.92
CA TYR A 266 10.75 14.66 -14.85
C TYR A 266 9.49 13.99 -15.38
N VAL A 267 9.08 12.89 -14.75
CA VAL A 267 7.90 12.12 -15.17
C VAL A 267 6.80 12.27 -14.14
N VAL A 268 5.61 12.64 -14.60
CA VAL A 268 4.38 12.58 -13.80
C VAL A 268 3.61 11.31 -14.15
N ASN A 269 3.15 10.60 -13.13
CA ASN A 269 2.39 9.36 -13.27
C ASN A 269 1.03 9.50 -12.58
N PHE A 270 -0.04 9.43 -13.37
CA PHE A 270 -1.43 9.52 -12.90
C PHE A 270 -2.03 8.15 -12.53
N ASN A 271 -1.25 7.07 -12.62
CA ASN A 271 -1.66 5.79 -12.05
C ASN A 271 -1.66 5.87 -10.52
N ASN A 272 -2.52 5.07 -9.87
CA ASN A 272 -2.34 4.77 -8.46
C ASN A 272 -0.96 4.12 -8.27
N GLU A 273 -0.24 4.50 -7.21
CA GLU A 273 1.15 4.07 -6.99
C GLU A 273 1.34 2.55 -7.01
N VAL A 274 0.32 1.80 -6.61
CA VAL A 274 0.32 0.33 -6.57
C VAL A 274 0.22 -0.37 -7.94
N VAL A 275 -0.19 0.36 -8.98
CA VAL A 275 -0.37 -0.21 -10.33
C VAL A 275 0.99 -0.38 -10.99
N GLY A 276 1.22 -1.54 -11.63
CA GLY A 276 2.46 -1.84 -12.34
C GLY A 276 3.64 -2.19 -11.43
N ARG A 277 3.45 -2.29 -10.11
CA ARG A 277 4.51 -2.62 -9.14
C ARG A 277 4.30 -3.98 -8.50
N THR A 278 5.40 -4.65 -8.16
CA THR A 278 5.37 -5.84 -7.31
C THR A 278 5.13 -5.42 -5.87
N LEU A 279 4.14 -6.05 -5.24
CA LEU A 279 3.78 -5.81 -3.84
C LEU A 279 4.29 -6.96 -2.98
N VAL A 280 4.70 -6.63 -1.76
CA VAL A 280 5.14 -7.59 -0.77
C VAL A 280 4.28 -7.42 0.48
N PHE A 281 3.67 -8.50 0.93
CA PHE A 281 2.88 -8.52 2.14
C PHE A 281 3.49 -9.44 3.18
N ASP A 282 3.80 -8.91 4.35
CA ASP A 282 4.05 -9.72 5.54
C ASP A 282 2.72 -9.89 6.28
N VAL A 283 2.18 -11.10 6.26
CA VAL A 283 0.82 -11.41 6.72
C VAL A 283 0.86 -12.38 7.89
N THR A 284 0.09 -12.11 8.93
CA THR A 284 -0.15 -13.04 10.04
C THR A 284 -1.63 -13.38 10.10
N LEU A 285 -1.96 -14.68 10.05
CA LEU A 285 -3.34 -15.14 10.18
C LEU A 285 -3.77 -15.10 11.65
N ALA A 286 -4.63 -14.16 12.01
CA ALA A 286 -5.06 -13.94 13.39
C ALA A 286 -6.21 -14.88 13.80
N SER A 287 -7.18 -15.10 12.91
CA SER A 287 -8.25 -16.08 13.13
C SER A 287 -8.76 -16.65 11.81
N LEU A 288 -9.39 -17.82 11.91
CA LEU A 288 -10.00 -18.52 10.79
C LEU A 288 -11.31 -19.15 11.26
N ILE A 289 -12.41 -18.81 10.59
CA ILE A 289 -13.75 -19.32 10.87
C ILE A 289 -14.21 -20.09 9.64
N ARG A 290 -14.39 -21.40 9.79
CA ARG A 290 -14.99 -22.25 8.78
C ARG A 290 -16.50 -22.18 8.81
N LYS A 291 -17.08 -22.06 7.63
CA LYS A 291 -18.53 -22.09 7.43
C LYS A 291 -19.09 -23.50 7.55
#